data_AF-A0A6L2J9B7-F1
#
_entry.id   AF-A0A6L2J9B7-F1
#
_cell.length_a   1.000
_cell.length_b   1.000
_cell.length_c   1.000
_cell.angle_alpha   90.00
_cell.angle_beta   90.00
_cell.angle_gamma   90.00
#
_symmetry.space_group_name_H-M   'P 1'
#
loop_
_entity.id
_entity.type
_entity.pdbx_description
1 polymer ?
#
loop_
_entity_poly.entity_id
_entity_poly.type
_entity_poly.pdbx_seq_one_letter_code
_entity_poly.pdbx_strand_id
1 'polypeptide(L)'
;MAAITSLSFSAITQSFEKKINFPSSARSVVSNYDAFRVRSIDSFSVKASNLNKGFVVHCMSTGSEPPPVSETKLKFLTAYKRPIPSVYNTVLQELIVQQHLMRYKKTYRYDAVFALGFVTVYDQLMDGYPSDEDKENIFQAYVNALNEDPQQYRSDAQKLEEWARTQSSATLVDFSSREGEIEGILKDIAERAGGNGSFSYSRFFAVGLFRLLELSKATEPTILEKLCAALNINKKSVDRDLDVYRNLLSKLVQAKELLKEYVEREKKKQEERNEPKKSNEAVMKP
;
A
#
# COMPACT_ATOMS: atom_id res chain seq x y z
N MET A 1 -8.06 -26.32 -9.09
CA MET A 1 -9.02 -25.54 -8.29
C MET A 1 -8.53 -25.51 -6.85
N ALA A 2 -7.57 -24.63 -6.53
CA ALA A 2 -7.06 -24.46 -5.17
C ALA A 2 -7.91 -23.38 -4.48
N ALA A 3 -8.68 -23.77 -3.47
CA ALA A 3 -9.45 -22.86 -2.65
C ALA A 3 -8.49 -22.04 -1.78
N ILE A 4 -8.54 -20.71 -1.90
CA ILE A 4 -7.86 -19.79 -1.01
C ILE A 4 -8.57 -19.89 0.34
N THR A 5 -7.99 -20.61 1.29
CA THR A 5 -8.48 -20.68 2.66
C THR A 5 -8.41 -19.28 3.30
N SER A 6 -9.53 -18.85 3.87
CA SER A 6 -9.68 -17.56 4.54
C SER A 6 -8.64 -17.41 5.66
N LEU A 7 -7.94 -16.27 5.64
CA LEU A 7 -6.91 -15.91 6.61
C LEU A 7 -7.58 -15.40 7.89
N SER A 8 -7.32 -16.05 9.03
CA SER A 8 -7.91 -15.71 10.32
C SER A 8 -6.85 -15.13 11.25
N PHE A 9 -7.00 -13.83 11.58
CA PHE A 9 -6.09 -13.04 12.43
C PHE A 9 -6.41 -13.12 13.94
N SER A 10 -7.06 -14.18 14.40
CA SER A 10 -7.67 -14.21 15.75
C SER A 10 -6.73 -14.54 16.90
N ALA A 11 -5.44 -14.81 16.67
CA ALA A 11 -4.50 -15.18 17.72
C ALA A 11 -3.47 -14.07 17.94
N ILE A 12 -3.77 -13.16 18.88
CA ILE A 12 -2.87 -12.41 19.79
C ILE A 12 -3.75 -11.30 20.39
N THR A 13 -4.60 -11.70 21.33
CA THR A 13 -5.28 -10.80 22.24
C THR A 13 -4.76 -11.08 23.64
N GLN A 14 -3.61 -10.52 23.99
CA GLN A 14 -3.29 -10.31 25.40
C GLN A 14 -2.19 -9.25 25.58
N SER A 15 -2.60 -8.16 26.23
CA SER A 15 -1.80 -7.30 27.10
C SER A 15 -0.74 -6.38 26.47
N PHE A 16 -1.14 -5.14 26.19
CA PHE A 16 -0.32 -3.95 26.49
C PHE A 16 -1.24 -2.75 26.76
N GLU A 17 -1.83 -2.71 27.96
CA GLU A 17 -2.30 -1.44 28.52
C GLU A 17 -1.10 -0.74 29.18
N LYS A 18 -0.68 0.42 28.66
CA LYS A 18 -0.02 1.42 29.49
C LYS A 18 -0.38 2.83 29.05
N LYS A 19 -1.05 3.51 29.97
CA LYS A 19 -1.62 4.87 29.89
C LYS A 19 -0.60 5.94 29.49
N ILE A 20 -1.05 6.83 28.61
CA ILE A 20 -0.41 8.11 28.25
C ILE A 20 -0.88 9.18 29.24
N ASN A 21 0.04 10.00 29.75
CA ASN A 21 -0.25 11.27 30.40
C ASN A 21 0.58 12.37 29.72
N PHE A 22 -0.09 13.38 29.15
CA PHE A 22 0.49 14.66 28.73
C PHE A 22 -0.18 15.79 29.51
N PRO A 23 0.56 16.79 30.02
CA PRO A 23 -0.05 18.01 30.51
C PRO A 23 -0.15 19.06 29.39
N SER A 24 -1.33 19.67 29.30
CA SER A 24 -1.62 20.87 28.52
C SER A 24 -1.08 22.13 29.20
N SER A 25 -0.66 23.14 28.43
CA SER A 25 -0.78 24.53 28.88
C SER A 25 -1.07 25.48 27.72
N ALA A 26 -1.99 26.40 27.99
CA ALA A 26 -2.59 27.37 27.09
C ALA A 26 -2.05 28.79 27.34
N ARG A 27 -2.51 29.74 26.50
CA ARG A 27 -2.39 31.22 26.52
C ARG A 27 -1.30 31.77 25.60
N SER A 28 -1.40 32.95 24.99
CA SER A 28 -2.49 33.89 24.68
C SER A 28 -1.91 34.97 23.76
N VAL A 29 -2.81 35.66 23.05
CA VAL A 29 -2.64 36.87 22.22
C VAL A 29 -1.88 38.01 22.94
N VAL A 30 -1.09 38.82 22.21
CA VAL A 30 -1.20 40.30 22.11
C VAL A 30 0.02 40.93 21.38
N SER A 31 -0.35 41.84 20.46
CA SER A 31 0.32 42.96 19.78
C SER A 31 1.56 43.61 20.41
N ASN A 32 2.47 44.13 19.57
CA ASN A 32 2.94 45.53 19.68
C ASN A 32 3.53 46.08 18.36
N TYR A 33 3.14 47.32 18.07
CA TYR A 33 3.56 48.20 16.98
C TYR A 33 4.82 49.00 17.36
N ASP A 34 5.56 49.44 16.33
CA ASP A 34 6.17 50.78 16.13
C ASP A 34 7.46 50.65 15.28
N ALA A 35 7.43 50.99 13.99
CA ALA A 35 7.49 52.34 13.39
C ALA A 35 8.92 52.92 13.36
N PHE A 36 9.57 52.94 12.18
CA PHE A 36 10.53 54.00 11.83
C PHE A 36 10.53 54.34 10.32
N ARG A 37 10.10 55.59 10.10
CA ARG A 37 10.19 56.54 8.98
C ARG A 37 10.87 56.19 7.65
N VAL A 38 10.07 56.46 6.62
CA VAL A 38 10.37 56.70 5.20
C VAL A 38 11.22 57.97 5.00
N ARG A 39 12.21 57.90 4.09
CA ARG A 39 12.76 59.05 3.38
C ARG A 39 12.51 58.88 1.89
N SER A 40 11.85 59.90 1.33
CA SER A 40 11.50 60.06 -0.07
C SER A 40 12.75 60.39 -0.91
N ILE A 41 12.89 59.75 -2.06
CA ILE A 41 13.61 60.29 -3.23
C ILE A 41 12.73 60.09 -4.46
N ASP A 42 12.65 61.17 -5.23
CA ASP A 42 11.76 61.44 -6.33
C ASP A 42 11.88 60.53 -7.56
N SER A 43 10.69 60.31 -8.13
CA SER A 43 10.32 60.16 -9.54
C SER A 43 11.34 59.63 -10.57
N PHE A 44 11.09 58.40 -11.02
CA PHE A 44 11.18 58.05 -12.45
C PHE A 44 9.95 57.24 -12.87
N SER A 45 9.16 57.83 -13.76
CA SER A 45 8.05 57.19 -14.45
C SER A 45 8.59 56.20 -15.49
N VAL A 46 8.22 54.92 -15.37
CA VAL A 46 8.37 53.95 -16.45
C VAL A 46 7.05 53.21 -16.63
N LYS A 47 6.53 53.35 -17.85
CA LYS A 47 5.32 52.76 -18.42
C LYS A 47 5.13 51.29 -18.04
N ALA A 48 3.90 50.96 -17.64
CA ALA A 48 3.40 49.60 -17.66
C ALA A 48 3.38 49.07 -19.11
N SER A 49 4.14 48.01 -19.36
CA SER A 49 4.01 47.18 -20.56
C SER A 49 3.64 45.77 -20.13
N ASN A 50 2.41 45.38 -20.46
CA ASN A 50 1.93 44.00 -20.40
C ASN A 50 2.91 43.07 -21.13
N LEU A 51 3.51 42.13 -20.39
CA LEU A 51 4.20 40.98 -20.96
C LEU A 51 3.82 39.75 -20.16
N ASN A 52 2.73 39.14 -20.62
CA ASN A 52 2.34 37.79 -20.29
C ASN A 52 3.42 36.83 -20.84
N LYS A 53 4.41 36.49 -20.01
CA LYS A 53 5.30 35.35 -20.25
C LYS A 53 5.43 34.59 -18.94
N GLY A 54 4.69 33.49 -18.85
CA GLY A 54 4.84 32.52 -17.78
C GLY A 54 6.31 32.14 -17.65
N PHE A 55 6.86 32.36 -16.46
CA PHE A 55 8.17 31.86 -16.09
C PHE A 55 8.07 30.33 -16.01
N VAL A 56 8.42 29.64 -17.08
CA VAL A 56 8.68 28.21 -17.03
C VAL A 56 10.12 28.05 -16.58
N VAL A 57 10.29 27.79 -15.28
CA VAL A 57 11.59 27.39 -14.73
C VAL A 57 11.85 25.96 -15.21
N HIS A 58 12.65 25.81 -16.25
CA HIS A 58 13.10 24.51 -16.72
C HIS A 58 14.40 24.15 -16.00
N CYS A 59 14.28 23.34 -14.94
CA CYS A 59 15.42 22.77 -14.24
C CYS A 59 15.88 21.55 -15.04
N MET A 60 16.89 21.68 -15.90
CA MET A 60 17.46 20.53 -16.60
C MET A 60 18.42 19.79 -15.65
N SER A 61 17.89 18.78 -14.97
CA SER A 61 18.71 17.76 -14.30
C SER A 61 19.20 16.75 -15.34
N THR A 62 20.52 16.65 -15.53
CA THR A 62 21.18 15.72 -16.46
C THR A 62 21.36 14.30 -15.87
N GLY A 63 20.50 13.90 -14.94
CA GLY A 63 20.26 12.50 -14.59
C GLY A 63 18.78 12.22 -14.82
N SER A 64 18.41 11.00 -15.28
CA SER A 64 17.00 10.66 -15.48
C SER A 64 16.23 10.91 -14.18
N GLU A 65 15.51 12.03 -14.12
CA GLU A 65 14.73 12.41 -12.95
C GLU A 65 13.66 11.33 -12.74
N PRO A 66 13.42 10.88 -11.49
CA PRO A 66 12.35 9.93 -11.25
C PRO A 66 11.03 10.51 -11.79
N PRO A 67 10.20 9.70 -12.49
CA PRO A 67 8.95 10.19 -13.05
C PRO A 67 8.05 10.71 -11.92
N PRO A 68 7.17 11.69 -12.17
CA PRO A 68 6.22 12.14 -11.17
C PRO A 68 5.14 11.08 -10.91
N VAL A 69 4.54 11.11 -9.72
CA VAL A 69 3.42 10.23 -9.34
C VAL A 69 2.27 10.27 -10.35
N SER A 70 2.00 11.45 -10.93
CA SER A 70 0.96 11.63 -11.96
C SER A 70 1.21 10.80 -13.21
N GLU A 71 2.46 10.59 -13.60
CA GLU A 71 2.82 9.75 -14.74
C GLU A 71 2.53 8.28 -14.45
N THR A 72 2.91 7.76 -13.28
CA THR A 72 2.57 6.38 -12.87
C THR A 72 1.06 6.18 -12.83
N LYS A 73 0.29 7.13 -12.27
CA LYS A 73 -1.18 7.05 -12.27
C LYS A 73 -1.74 7.04 -13.70
N LEU A 74 -1.20 7.88 -14.58
CA LEU A 74 -1.61 7.91 -15.98
C LEU A 74 -1.30 6.58 -16.69
N LYS A 75 -0.13 5.98 -16.46
CA LYS A 75 0.23 4.66 -16.98
C LYS A 75 -0.79 3.60 -16.56
N PHE A 76 -1.14 3.58 -15.27
CA PHE A 76 -2.14 2.65 -14.75
C PHE A 76 -3.51 2.82 -15.43
N LEU A 77 -4.04 4.05 -15.49
CA LEU A 77 -5.33 4.35 -16.10
C LEU A 77 -5.35 4.11 -17.62
N THR A 78 -4.20 4.23 -18.27
CA THR A 78 -4.05 3.93 -19.70
C THR A 78 -4.02 2.42 -19.96
N ALA A 79 -3.35 1.67 -19.09
CA ALA A 79 -3.26 0.22 -19.15
C ALA A 79 -4.59 -0.48 -18.81
N TYR A 80 -5.30 -0.01 -17.78
CA TYR A 80 -6.61 -0.55 -17.39
C TYR A 80 -7.73 0.48 -17.56
N LYS A 81 -8.47 0.37 -18.67
CA LYS A 81 -9.50 1.34 -19.09
C LYS A 81 -10.91 1.05 -18.57
N ARG A 82 -11.13 -0.11 -17.94
CA ARG A 82 -12.46 -0.51 -17.43
C ARG A 82 -12.72 0.22 -16.10
N PRO A 83 -13.97 0.56 -15.78
CA PRO A 83 -14.31 1.16 -14.49
C PRO A 83 -14.00 0.21 -13.33
N ILE A 84 -13.28 0.70 -12.32
CA ILE A 84 -13.05 0.00 -11.05
C ILE A 84 -14.04 0.55 -10.02
N PRO A 85 -14.81 -0.30 -9.28
CA PRO A 85 -15.68 0.19 -8.22
C PRO A 85 -14.92 1.06 -7.21
N SER A 86 -15.54 2.16 -6.79
CA SER A 86 -14.88 3.22 -6.00
C SER A 86 -14.24 2.73 -4.70
N VAL A 87 -14.84 1.71 -4.06
CA VAL A 87 -14.34 1.06 -2.84
C VAL A 87 -12.93 0.49 -3.05
N TYR A 88 -12.66 -0.13 -4.21
CA TYR A 88 -11.33 -0.64 -4.54
C TYR A 88 -10.44 0.46 -5.13
N ASN A 89 -10.98 1.28 -6.04
CA ASN A 89 -10.18 2.27 -6.78
C ASN A 89 -9.52 3.29 -5.85
N THR A 90 -10.22 3.76 -4.81
CA THR A 90 -9.65 4.74 -3.86
C THR A 90 -8.38 4.18 -3.22
N VAL A 91 -8.43 2.94 -2.73
CA VAL A 91 -7.32 2.31 -2.03
C VAL A 91 -6.22 1.91 -3.02
N LEU A 92 -6.55 1.40 -4.21
CA LEU A 92 -5.57 1.15 -5.27
C LEU A 92 -4.78 2.40 -5.65
N GLN A 93 -5.45 3.54 -5.83
CA GLN A 93 -4.78 4.80 -6.17
C GLN A 93 -3.86 5.28 -5.05
N GLU A 94 -4.23 5.11 -3.78
CA GLU A 94 -3.36 5.40 -2.64
C GLU A 94 -2.14 4.46 -2.59
N LEU A 95 -2.35 3.16 -2.82
CA LEU A 95 -1.26 2.18 -2.92
C LEU A 95 -0.28 2.53 -4.03
N ILE A 96 -0.76 2.90 -5.22
CA ILE A 96 0.10 3.34 -6.35
C ILE A 96 1.00 4.51 -5.92
N VAL A 97 0.46 5.51 -5.22
CA VAL A 97 1.26 6.65 -4.73
C VAL A 97 2.33 6.17 -3.74
N GLN A 98 1.94 5.36 -2.75
CA GLN A 98 2.85 4.87 -1.73
C GLN A 98 3.99 4.04 -2.34
N GLN A 99 3.67 3.13 -3.25
CA GLN A 99 4.66 2.30 -3.91
C GLN A 99 5.52 3.09 -4.89
N HIS A 100 4.97 4.07 -5.60
CA HIS A 100 5.77 4.98 -6.43
C HIS A 100 6.84 5.70 -5.61
N LEU A 101 6.45 6.31 -4.48
CA LEU A 101 7.38 7.02 -3.60
C LEU A 101 8.45 6.11 -3.01
N MET A 102 8.20 4.80 -2.96
CA MET A 102 9.13 3.78 -2.49
C MET A 102 10.04 3.31 -3.62
N ARG A 103 9.47 2.99 -4.80
CA ARG A 103 10.14 2.46 -6.00
C ARG A 103 11.22 3.40 -6.56
N TYR A 104 10.98 4.70 -6.46
CA TYR A 104 11.88 5.73 -6.98
C TYR A 104 12.79 6.34 -5.91
N LYS A 105 12.84 5.76 -4.70
CA LYS A 105 13.90 6.12 -3.73
C LYS A 105 15.25 5.73 -4.29
N LYS A 106 16.28 6.55 -4.05
CA LYS A 106 17.67 6.23 -4.41
C LYS A 106 18.17 4.92 -3.79
N THR A 107 17.62 4.56 -2.63
CA THR A 107 17.97 3.35 -1.88
C THR A 107 17.11 2.15 -2.26
N TYR A 108 16.17 2.30 -3.20
CA TYR A 108 15.30 1.21 -3.60
C TYR A 108 16.11 0.10 -4.28
N ARG A 109 15.89 -1.11 -3.79
CA ARG A 109 16.31 -2.34 -4.44
C ARG A 109 15.18 -3.34 -4.24
N TYR A 110 14.75 -3.98 -5.32
CA TYR A 110 13.74 -5.02 -5.26
C TYR A 110 14.15 -6.13 -4.30
N ASP A 111 13.19 -6.65 -3.55
CA ASP A 111 13.37 -7.77 -2.66
C ASP A 111 12.13 -8.68 -2.67
N ALA A 112 12.35 -10.00 -2.65
CA ALA A 112 11.26 -10.96 -2.78
C ALA A 112 10.32 -10.98 -1.55
N VAL A 113 10.81 -10.57 -0.38
CA VAL A 113 10.00 -10.43 0.85
C VAL A 113 9.03 -9.26 0.71
N PHE A 114 9.47 -8.14 0.13
CA PHE A 114 8.60 -7.03 -0.27
C PHE A 114 7.54 -7.50 -1.27
N ALA A 115 7.93 -8.24 -2.30
CA ALA A 115 7.01 -8.73 -3.31
C ALA A 115 5.93 -9.62 -2.69
N LEU A 116 6.32 -10.57 -1.82
CA LEU A 116 5.40 -11.36 -1.02
C LEU A 116 4.42 -10.50 -0.24
N GLY A 117 4.92 -9.48 0.47
CA GLY A 117 4.08 -8.57 1.23
C GLY A 117 3.11 -7.78 0.37
N PHE A 118 3.58 -7.21 -0.76
CA PHE A 118 2.73 -6.47 -1.70
C PHE A 118 1.65 -7.36 -2.30
N VAL A 119 2.00 -8.55 -2.79
CA VAL A 119 1.05 -9.52 -3.34
C VAL A 119 0.00 -9.89 -2.29
N THR A 120 0.43 -10.12 -1.04
CA THR A 120 -0.49 -10.39 0.08
C THR A 120 -1.48 -9.25 0.31
N VAL A 121 -1.01 -8.00 0.35
CA VAL A 121 -1.88 -6.82 0.51
C VAL A 121 -2.85 -6.69 -0.67
N TYR A 122 -2.34 -6.87 -1.89
CA TYR A 122 -3.14 -6.75 -3.10
C TYR A 122 -4.26 -7.78 -3.14
N ASP A 123 -3.94 -9.05 -2.90
CA ASP A 123 -4.92 -10.14 -2.95
C ASP A 123 -6.00 -9.97 -1.88
N GLN A 124 -5.63 -9.54 -0.67
CA GLN A 124 -6.60 -9.22 0.39
C GLN A 124 -7.46 -7.99 0.06
N LEU A 125 -6.85 -6.95 -0.52
CA LEU A 125 -7.57 -5.78 -1.00
C LEU A 125 -8.60 -6.17 -2.06
N MET A 126 -8.20 -6.98 -3.03
CA MET A 126 -9.01 -7.40 -4.18
C MET A 126 -9.89 -8.62 -3.89
N ASP A 127 -9.90 -9.14 -2.66
CA ASP A 127 -10.80 -10.19 -2.25
C ASP A 127 -12.28 -9.76 -2.41
N GLY A 128 -13.13 -10.62 -2.95
CA GLY A 128 -14.52 -10.27 -3.26
C GLY A 128 -14.71 -9.31 -4.44
N TYR A 129 -13.67 -8.99 -5.22
CA TYR A 129 -13.84 -8.25 -6.47
C TYR A 129 -14.64 -9.11 -7.49
N PRO A 130 -15.56 -8.54 -8.30
CA PRO A 130 -16.52 -9.33 -9.06
C PRO A 130 -15.97 -10.27 -10.14
N SER A 131 -14.75 -10.03 -10.63
CA SER A 131 -14.16 -10.71 -11.79
C SER A 131 -12.70 -11.04 -11.51
N ASP A 132 -12.35 -12.33 -11.44
CA ASP A 132 -10.98 -12.78 -11.19
C ASP A 132 -10.02 -12.41 -12.32
N GLU A 133 -10.51 -12.41 -13.56
CA GLU A 133 -9.75 -11.93 -14.73
C GLU A 133 -9.40 -10.45 -14.58
N ASP A 134 -10.37 -9.62 -14.16
CA ASP A 134 -10.12 -8.21 -13.94
C ASP A 134 -9.19 -7.96 -12.75
N LYS A 135 -9.28 -8.76 -11.67
CA LYS A 135 -8.33 -8.67 -10.54
C LYS A 135 -6.89 -8.85 -11.03
N GLU A 136 -6.65 -9.82 -11.90
CA GLU A 136 -5.31 -10.09 -12.42
C GLU A 136 -4.88 -9.04 -13.45
N ASN A 137 -5.78 -8.60 -14.33
CA ASN A 137 -5.50 -7.52 -15.28
C ASN A 137 -5.16 -6.19 -14.56
N ILE A 138 -5.84 -5.88 -13.46
CA ILE A 138 -5.54 -4.71 -12.61
C ILE A 138 -4.17 -4.89 -11.94
N PHE A 139 -3.82 -6.09 -11.49
CA PHE A 139 -2.52 -6.38 -10.87
C PHE A 139 -1.39 -6.11 -11.86
N GLN A 140 -1.53 -6.66 -13.07
CA GLN A 140 -0.56 -6.45 -14.15
C GLN A 140 -0.45 -4.97 -14.53
N ALA A 141 -1.57 -4.28 -14.73
CA ALA A 141 -1.57 -2.85 -15.04
C ALA A 141 -0.92 -2.02 -13.93
N TYR A 142 -1.15 -2.36 -12.66
CA TYR A 142 -0.57 -1.70 -11.49
C TYR A 142 0.96 -1.85 -11.48
N VAL A 143 1.47 -3.08 -11.57
CA VAL A 143 2.91 -3.35 -11.44
C VAL A 143 3.67 -2.80 -12.66
N ASN A 144 3.10 -2.97 -13.86
CA ASN A 144 3.67 -2.40 -15.09
C ASN A 144 3.71 -0.86 -15.06
N ALA A 145 2.73 -0.19 -14.43
CA ALA A 145 2.73 1.27 -14.31
C ALA A 145 3.91 1.81 -13.48
N LEU A 146 4.47 0.98 -12.60
CA LEU A 146 5.68 1.26 -11.81
C LEU A 146 6.97 0.88 -12.54
N ASN A 147 6.89 0.41 -13.78
CA ASN A 147 7.98 -0.16 -14.57
C ASN A 147 8.63 -1.37 -13.86
N GLU A 148 7.80 -2.27 -13.33
CA GLU A 148 8.22 -3.53 -12.72
C GLU A 148 7.53 -4.72 -13.37
N ASP A 149 8.00 -5.93 -13.08
CA ASP A 149 7.48 -7.16 -13.67
C ASP A 149 6.43 -7.85 -12.78
N PRO A 150 5.14 -7.88 -13.16
CA PRO A 150 4.12 -8.58 -12.39
C PRO A 150 4.37 -10.09 -12.28
N GLN A 151 5.00 -10.72 -13.26
CA GLN A 151 5.27 -12.17 -13.23
C GLN A 151 6.33 -12.50 -12.19
N GLN A 152 7.39 -11.69 -12.12
CA GLN A 152 8.41 -11.80 -11.07
C GLN A 152 7.77 -11.69 -9.67
N TYR A 153 6.91 -10.70 -9.44
CA TYR A 153 6.23 -10.52 -8.17
C TYR A 153 5.40 -11.75 -7.75
N ARG A 154 4.59 -12.29 -8.68
CA ARG A 154 3.77 -13.49 -8.41
C ARG A 154 4.64 -14.73 -8.15
N SER A 155 5.67 -14.94 -8.98
CA SER A 155 6.54 -16.12 -8.87
C SER A 155 7.36 -16.10 -7.58
N ASP A 156 8.00 -14.97 -7.26
CA ASP A 156 8.80 -14.82 -6.04
C ASP A 156 7.93 -14.96 -4.79
N ALA A 157 6.76 -14.31 -4.77
CA ALA A 157 5.81 -14.48 -3.67
C ALA A 157 5.43 -15.95 -3.48
N GLN A 158 5.06 -16.66 -4.55
CA GLN A 158 4.72 -18.08 -4.49
C GLN A 158 5.86 -18.94 -3.96
N LYS A 159 7.10 -18.74 -4.44
CA LYS A 159 8.28 -19.47 -3.95
C LYS A 159 8.51 -19.26 -2.45
N LEU A 160 8.41 -18.01 -1.97
CA LEU A 160 8.55 -17.71 -0.55
C LEU A 160 7.43 -18.35 0.27
N GLU A 161 6.19 -18.35 -0.24
CA GLU A 161 5.08 -19.00 0.45
C GLU A 161 5.28 -20.52 0.56
N GLU A 162 5.68 -21.18 -0.52
CA GLU A 162 5.98 -22.61 -0.55
C GLU A 162 7.12 -22.95 0.41
N TRP A 163 8.20 -22.17 0.37
CA TRP A 163 9.30 -22.32 1.31
C TRP A 163 8.84 -22.15 2.76
N ALA A 164 8.07 -21.10 3.07
CA ALA A 164 7.59 -20.82 4.42
C ALA A 164 6.73 -21.94 4.99
N ARG A 165 5.87 -22.57 4.16
CA ARG A 165 5.03 -23.72 4.56
C ARG A 165 5.85 -24.95 4.95
N THR A 166 7.09 -25.06 4.50
CA THR A 166 8.02 -26.14 4.89
C THR A 166 8.85 -25.82 6.12
N GLN A 167 8.76 -24.58 6.64
CA GLN A 167 9.53 -24.14 7.80
C GLN A 167 8.81 -24.41 9.12
N SER A 168 9.61 -24.47 10.18
CA SER A 168 9.21 -24.38 11.58
C SER A 168 9.74 -23.07 12.18
N SER A 169 9.28 -22.71 13.38
CA SER A 169 9.81 -21.54 14.11
C SER A 169 11.33 -21.54 14.26
N ALA A 170 11.95 -22.72 14.42
CA ALA A 170 13.40 -22.84 14.53
C ALA A 170 14.11 -22.66 13.18
N THR A 171 13.66 -23.39 12.16
CA THR A 171 14.32 -23.38 10.84
C THR A 171 14.12 -22.07 10.08
N LEU A 172 13.04 -21.34 10.36
CA LEU A 172 12.77 -20.01 9.82
C LEU A 172 13.77 -18.97 10.35
N VAL A 173 14.06 -18.99 11.66
CA VAL A 173 15.00 -18.05 12.29
C VAL A 173 16.45 -18.42 11.96
N ASP A 174 16.73 -19.72 11.85
CA ASP A 174 18.06 -20.26 11.56
C ASP A 174 18.37 -20.29 10.04
N PHE A 175 17.76 -19.40 9.24
CA PHE A 175 18.01 -19.33 7.79
C PHE A 175 19.48 -19.05 7.45
N SER A 176 20.20 -18.37 8.34
CA SER A 176 21.60 -17.97 8.12
C SER A 176 22.59 -19.14 8.13
N SER A 177 22.27 -20.25 8.82
CA SER A 177 23.12 -21.45 8.88
C SER A 177 22.84 -22.44 7.74
N ARG A 178 21.81 -22.19 6.94
CA ARG A 178 21.25 -23.10 5.95
C ARG A 178 21.53 -22.61 4.53
N GLU A 179 21.50 -23.53 3.57
CA GLU A 179 21.66 -23.20 2.16
C GLU A 179 20.39 -23.47 1.37
N GLY A 180 20.10 -22.58 0.42
CA GLY A 180 18.90 -22.60 -0.40
C GLY A 180 18.67 -21.25 -1.07
N GLU A 181 17.81 -21.22 -2.09
CA GLU A 181 17.49 -20.00 -2.83
C GLU A 181 16.90 -18.93 -1.90
N ILE A 182 15.91 -19.29 -1.08
CA ILE A 182 15.24 -18.35 -0.17
C ILE A 182 16.14 -17.97 1.01
N GLU A 183 16.88 -18.93 1.57
CA GLU A 183 17.90 -18.66 2.59
C GLU A 183 18.94 -17.66 2.07
N GLY A 184 19.39 -17.79 0.83
CA GLY A 184 20.28 -16.83 0.16
C GLY A 184 19.68 -15.43 0.02
N ILE A 185 18.39 -15.32 -0.33
CA ILE A 185 17.66 -14.04 -0.37
C ILE A 185 17.62 -13.40 1.02
N LEU A 186 17.31 -14.17 2.06
CA LEU A 186 17.25 -13.66 3.45
C LEU A 186 18.64 -13.24 3.96
N LYS A 187 19.70 -13.97 3.60
CA LYS A 187 21.10 -13.59 3.87
C LYS A 187 21.47 -12.25 3.20
N ASP A 188 21.18 -12.07 1.90
CA ASP A 188 21.42 -10.79 1.20
C ASP A 188 20.66 -9.63 1.86
N ILE A 189 19.41 -9.86 2.28
CA ILE A 189 18.64 -8.85 3.02
C ILE A 189 19.32 -8.52 4.35
N ALA A 190 19.73 -9.53 5.13
CA ALA A 190 20.37 -9.35 6.43
C ALA A 190 21.69 -8.57 6.31
N GLU A 191 22.51 -8.89 5.31
CA GLU A 191 23.77 -8.18 5.03
C GLU A 191 23.51 -6.72 4.67
N ARG A 192 22.54 -6.45 3.79
CA ARG A 192 22.18 -5.08 3.39
C ARG A 192 21.63 -4.26 4.54
N ALA A 193 20.81 -4.86 5.40
CA ALA A 193 20.20 -4.19 6.54
C ALA A 193 21.19 -3.97 7.70
N GLY A 194 22.18 -4.86 7.87
CA GLY A 194 23.20 -4.77 8.92
C GLY A 194 24.42 -3.91 8.57
N GLY A 195 24.74 -3.77 7.28
CA GLY A 195 25.87 -2.95 6.82
C GLY A 195 25.52 -1.48 6.58
N ASN A 196 26.47 -0.72 6.02
CA ASN A 196 26.22 0.63 5.46
C ASN A 196 25.46 0.59 4.11
N GLY A 197 24.84 -0.55 3.80
CA GLY A 197 24.12 -0.77 2.56
C GLY A 197 22.82 0.03 2.51
N SER A 198 22.32 0.29 1.30
CA SER A 198 21.04 0.93 1.10
C SER A 198 19.91 -0.09 1.23
N PHE A 199 19.56 -0.50 2.45
CA PHE A 199 18.33 -1.27 2.69
C PHE A 199 17.13 -0.31 2.81
N SER A 200 16.19 -0.41 1.87
CA SER A 200 14.98 0.40 1.87
C SER A 200 13.82 -0.36 2.52
N TYR A 201 13.73 -0.28 3.85
CA TYR A 201 12.58 -0.80 4.58
C TYR A 201 11.25 -0.21 4.05
N SER A 202 10.21 -1.04 4.06
CA SER A 202 8.85 -0.62 3.70
C SER A 202 7.80 -1.38 4.53
N ARG A 203 6.57 -0.85 4.53
CA ARG A 203 5.43 -1.55 5.12
C ARG A 203 5.16 -2.89 4.45
N PHE A 204 5.31 -2.98 3.13
CA PHE A 204 5.14 -4.25 2.41
C PHE A 204 6.17 -5.28 2.86
N PHE A 205 7.42 -4.88 3.12
CA PHE A 205 8.42 -5.78 3.72
C PHE A 205 7.95 -6.33 5.08
N ALA A 206 7.38 -5.48 5.95
CA ALA A 206 6.82 -5.91 7.23
C ALA A 206 5.70 -6.95 7.06
N VAL A 207 4.78 -6.71 6.13
CA VAL A 207 3.70 -7.65 5.78
C VAL A 207 4.28 -8.96 5.23
N GLY A 208 5.31 -8.90 4.41
CA GLY A 208 6.02 -10.08 3.90
C GLY A 208 6.62 -10.94 5.02
N LEU A 209 7.30 -10.32 5.99
CA LEU A 209 7.81 -11.03 7.16
C LEU A 209 6.69 -11.68 7.98
N PHE A 210 5.60 -10.96 8.20
CA PHE A 210 4.44 -11.51 8.89
C PHE A 210 3.83 -12.68 8.13
N ARG A 211 3.75 -12.60 6.79
CA ARG A 211 3.24 -13.67 5.94
C ARG A 211 4.11 -14.92 6.01
N LEU A 212 5.43 -14.78 6.08
CA LEU A 212 6.34 -15.92 6.31
C LEU A 212 6.05 -16.61 7.64
N LEU A 213 5.91 -15.84 8.73
CA LEU A 213 5.60 -16.37 10.07
C LEU A 213 4.23 -17.06 10.12
N GLU A 214 3.23 -16.49 9.46
CA GLU A 214 1.88 -17.05 9.36
C GLU A 214 1.91 -18.42 8.68
N LEU A 215 2.58 -18.52 7.53
CA LEU A 215 2.65 -19.75 6.74
C LEU A 215 3.47 -20.85 7.41
N SER A 216 4.49 -20.50 8.20
CA SER A 216 5.26 -21.44 9.01
C SER A 216 4.60 -21.75 10.36
N LYS A 217 3.41 -21.20 10.63
CA LYS A 217 2.69 -21.31 11.93
C LYS A 217 3.54 -20.86 13.13
N ALA A 218 4.45 -19.92 12.92
CA ALA A 218 5.39 -19.41 13.91
C ALA A 218 4.91 -18.08 14.51
N THR A 219 3.68 -18.05 15.02
CA THR A 219 2.98 -16.83 15.45
C THR A 219 3.39 -16.32 16.82
N GLU A 220 4.34 -16.97 17.49
CA GLU A 220 4.82 -16.55 18.80
C GLU A 220 5.60 -15.22 18.69
N PRO A 221 5.30 -14.20 19.53
CA PRO A 221 5.95 -12.88 19.45
C PRO A 221 7.47 -12.93 19.54
N THR A 222 8.01 -13.92 20.26
CA THR A 222 9.45 -14.14 20.43
C THR A 222 10.13 -14.59 19.14
N ILE A 223 9.42 -15.23 18.21
CA ILE A 223 9.98 -15.65 16.93
C ILE A 223 10.13 -14.47 15.99
N LEU A 224 9.14 -13.56 15.96
CA LEU A 224 9.26 -12.31 15.21
C LEU A 224 10.47 -11.49 15.68
N GLU A 225 10.71 -11.41 16.99
CA GLU A 225 11.88 -10.73 17.55
C GLU A 225 13.18 -11.36 17.06
N LYS A 226 13.31 -12.70 17.14
CA LYS A 226 14.50 -13.42 16.67
C LYS A 226 14.71 -13.27 15.16
N LEU A 227 13.64 -13.35 14.36
CA LEU A 227 13.72 -13.18 12.91
C LEU A 227 14.15 -11.76 12.54
N CYS A 228 13.60 -10.73 13.21
CA CYS A 228 14.02 -9.35 13.02
C CYS A 228 15.50 -9.15 13.39
N ALA A 229 15.96 -9.74 14.50
CA ALA A 229 17.36 -9.70 14.89
C ALA A 229 18.27 -10.36 13.85
N ALA A 230 17.91 -11.55 13.36
CA ALA A 230 18.67 -12.28 12.34
C ALA A 230 18.74 -11.51 11.00
N LEU A 231 17.70 -10.75 10.66
CA LEU A 231 17.66 -9.90 9.46
C LEU A 231 18.25 -8.50 9.66
N ASN A 232 18.74 -8.15 10.86
CA ASN A 232 19.16 -6.79 11.21
C ASN A 232 18.07 -5.72 11.01
N ILE A 233 16.80 -6.07 11.27
CA ILE A 233 15.64 -5.19 11.10
C ILE A 233 15.14 -4.68 12.45
N ASN A 234 14.75 -3.41 12.49
CA ASN A 234 14.17 -2.80 13.68
C ASN A 234 12.76 -3.36 13.97
N LYS A 235 12.64 -4.24 14.97
CA LYS A 235 11.36 -4.84 15.40
C LYS A 235 10.26 -3.81 15.66
N LYS A 236 10.58 -2.68 16.32
CA LYS A 236 9.58 -1.63 16.63
C LYS A 236 8.95 -1.02 15.38
N SER A 237 9.69 -0.98 14.27
CA SER A 237 9.16 -0.50 12.99
C SER A 237 8.23 -1.52 12.37
N VAL A 238 8.58 -2.80 12.44
CA VAL A 238 7.70 -3.91 12.03
C VAL A 238 6.41 -3.92 12.83
N ASP A 239 6.46 -3.88 14.16
CA ASP A 239 5.26 -3.86 15.02
C ASP A 239 4.32 -2.70 14.62
N ARG A 240 4.87 -1.48 14.46
CA ARG A 240 4.10 -0.29 14.08
C ARG A 240 3.42 -0.45 12.71
N ASP A 241 4.14 -0.97 11.71
CA ASP A 241 3.59 -1.10 10.36
C ASP A 241 2.59 -2.25 10.24
N LEU A 242 2.72 -3.30 11.06
CA LEU A 242 1.72 -4.37 11.17
C LEU A 242 0.43 -3.87 11.82
N ASP A 243 0.50 -3.01 12.84
CA ASP A 243 -0.68 -2.38 13.43
C ASP A 243 -1.41 -1.49 12.41
N VAL A 244 -0.67 -0.70 11.62
CA VAL A 244 -1.25 0.11 10.55
C VAL A 244 -1.91 -0.77 9.49
N TYR A 245 -1.26 -1.87 9.11
CA TYR A 245 -1.79 -2.81 8.13
C TYR A 245 -3.08 -3.48 8.60
N ARG A 246 -3.12 -3.96 9.83
CA ARG A 246 -4.32 -4.54 10.45
C ARG A 246 -5.48 -3.55 10.42
N ASN A 247 -5.22 -2.30 10.79
CA ASN A 247 -6.24 -1.24 10.76
C ASN A 247 -6.75 -0.94 9.35
N LEU A 248 -5.89 -1.01 8.31
CA LEU A 248 -6.29 -0.85 6.92
C LEU A 248 -7.22 -2.00 6.47
N LEU A 249 -6.85 -3.25 6.77
CA LEU A 249 -7.66 -4.42 6.43
C LEU A 249 -9.03 -4.38 7.10
N SER A 250 -9.11 -4.05 8.40
CA SER A 250 -10.39 -3.96 9.11
C SER A 250 -11.34 -2.94 8.46
N LYS A 251 -10.81 -1.80 8.00
CA LYS A 251 -11.61 -0.80 7.26
C LYS A 251 -12.06 -1.30 5.90
N LEU A 252 -11.21 -2.04 5.19
CA LEU A 252 -11.55 -2.64 3.90
C LEU A 252 -12.67 -3.68 4.02
N VAL A 253 -12.60 -4.56 5.03
CA VAL A 253 -13.65 -5.55 5.29
C VAL A 253 -14.99 -4.86 5.55
N GLN A 254 -15.02 -3.85 6.43
CA GLN A 254 -16.23 -3.07 6.71
C GLN A 254 -16.78 -2.38 5.44
N ALA A 255 -15.90 -1.80 4.61
CA ALA A 255 -16.32 -1.16 3.36
C ALA A 255 -16.90 -2.17 2.34
N LYS A 256 -16.37 -3.39 2.29
CA LYS A 256 -16.87 -4.47 1.42
C LYS A 256 -18.24 -4.96 1.87
N GLU A 257 -18.46 -5.12 3.17
CA GLU A 257 -19.76 -5.50 3.72
C GLU A 257 -20.83 -4.46 3.36
N LEU A 258 -20.53 -3.17 3.54
CA LEU A 258 -21.44 -2.08 3.17
C LEU A 258 -21.72 -2.04 1.66
N LEU A 259 -20.73 -2.31 0.81
CA LEU A 259 -20.90 -2.39 -0.64
C LEU A 259 -21.82 -3.57 -1.01
N LYS A 260 -21.59 -4.73 -0.40
CA LYS A 260 -22.40 -5.93 -0.63
C LYS A 260 -23.86 -5.67 -0.27
N GLU A 261 -24.12 -5.11 0.90
CA GLU A 261 -25.48 -4.74 1.32
C GLU A 261 -26.13 -3.71 0.38
N TYR A 262 -25.34 -2.72 -0.10
CA TYR A 262 -25.84 -1.72 -1.03
C TYR A 262 -26.25 -2.36 -2.37
N VAL A 263 -25.40 -3.24 -2.93
CA VAL A 263 -25.68 -3.96 -4.17
C VAL A 263 -26.89 -4.87 -4.03
N GLU A 264 -27.01 -5.59 -2.91
CA GLU A 264 -28.17 -6.43 -2.61
C GLU A 264 -29.47 -5.61 -2.51
N ARG A 265 -29.42 -4.44 -1.85
CA ARG A 265 -30.56 -3.52 -1.76
C ARG A 265 -30.97 -2.97 -3.13
N GLU A 266 -30.01 -2.57 -3.96
CA GLU A 266 -30.31 -2.04 -5.30
C GLU A 266 -30.85 -3.13 -6.22
N LYS A 267 -30.33 -4.36 -6.13
CA LYS A 267 -30.86 -5.51 -6.88
C LYS A 267 -32.30 -5.81 -6.48
N LYS A 268 -32.61 -5.82 -5.18
CA LYS A 268 -33.98 -6.03 -4.67
C LYS A 268 -34.94 -4.94 -5.15
N LYS A 269 -34.55 -3.66 -5.10
CA LYS A 269 -35.35 -2.55 -5.64
C LYS A 269 -35.58 -2.68 -7.15
N GLN A 270 -34.58 -3.15 -7.90
CA GLN A 270 -34.72 -3.38 -9.34
C GLN A 270 -35.66 -4.53 -9.65
N GLU A 271 -35.61 -5.62 -8.88
CA GLU A 271 -36.54 -6.75 -8.98
C GLU A 271 -37.97 -6.30 -8.69
N GLU A 272 -38.20 -5.57 -7.58
CA GLU A 272 -39.50 -4.99 -7.22
C GLU A 272 -40.03 -4.01 -8.28
N ARG A 273 -39.15 -3.27 -8.96
CA ARG A 273 -39.53 -2.33 -10.04
C ARG A 273 -39.81 -3.03 -11.37
N ASN A 274 -39.31 -4.24 -11.57
CA ASN A 274 -39.54 -5.04 -12.78
C ASN A 274 -40.77 -5.96 -12.66
N GLU A 275 -41.23 -6.30 -11.46
CA GLU A 275 -42.47 -7.04 -11.24
C GLU A 275 -43.78 -6.34 -11.70
N PRO A 276 -43.96 -5.00 -11.66
CA PRO A 276 -45.21 -4.36 -12.12
C PRO A 276 -45.38 -4.27 -13.65
N LYS A 277 -44.47 -4.84 -14.46
CA LYS A 277 -44.64 -4.92 -15.93
C LYS A 277 -45.28 -6.21 -16.43
N LYS A 278 -45.35 -7.28 -15.62
CA LYS A 278 -46.03 -8.53 -15.99
C LYS A 278 -47.54 -8.52 -15.72
N SER A 279 -48.05 -7.61 -14.89
CA SER A 279 -49.48 -7.50 -14.60
C SER A 279 -50.26 -6.60 -15.57
N ASN A 280 -49.59 -5.70 -16.30
CA ASN A 280 -50.25 -4.78 -17.24
C ASN A 280 -50.33 -5.29 -18.70
N GLU A 281 -49.63 -6.37 -19.05
CA GLU A 281 -49.71 -6.96 -20.40
C GLU A 281 -50.89 -7.94 -20.56
N ALA A 282 -51.55 -8.32 -19.46
CA ALA A 282 -52.71 -9.21 -19.46
C ALA A 282 -54.07 -8.49 -19.65
N VAL A 283 -54.10 -7.15 -19.69
CA VAL A 283 -55.35 -6.36 -19.78
C VAL A 283 -55.56 -5.70 -21.16
N MET A 284 -54.60 -5.82 -22.08
CA MET A 284 -54.73 -5.33 -23.46
C MET A 284 -54.71 -6.47 -24.48
N LYS A 285 -55.77 -7.29 -24.50
CA LYS A 285 -56.19 -7.98 -25.73
C LYS A 285 -57.70 -7.78 -25.92
N PRO A 286 -58.13 -7.17 -27.03
CA PRO A 286 -59.54 -6.92 -27.33
C PRO A 286 -60.31 -8.21 -27.64
#